data_AF-A0A1Q7I318-F1
#
_entry.id   AF-A0A1Q7I318-F1
#
_cell.length_a   1.000
_cell.length_b   1.000
_cell.length_c   1.000
_cell.angle_alpha   90.00
_cell.angle_beta   90.00
_cell.angle_gamma   90.00
#
_symmetry.space_group_name_H-M   'P 1'
#
loop_
_entity.id
_entity.type
_entity.pdbx_description
1 polymer ?
#
loop_
_entity_poly.entity_id
_entity_poly.type
_entity_poly.pdbx_seq_one_letter_code
_entity_poly.pdbx_strand_id
1 'polypeptide(L)'
;MIRAVVIASVAAALLMPSGAAAATQAEIRIHYSHFDPSIITVPRGLPVTIVLRNDDPIDHEWIVGTADVHARHRTGTEPRHGSRPTEVSCSR
;
A
#
# COMPACT_ATOMS: atom_id res chain seq x y z
N MET A 1 38.46 10.79 48.91
CA MET A 1 37.70 11.17 47.69
C MET A 1 37.47 9.90 46.89
N ILE A 2 36.29 9.30 47.00
CA ILE A 2 35.96 8.01 46.37
C ILE A 2 35.28 8.29 45.02
N ARG A 3 35.86 7.76 43.94
CA ARG A 3 35.33 7.79 42.57
C ARG A 3 34.13 6.84 42.50
N ALA A 4 32.96 7.35 42.09
CA ALA A 4 31.81 6.51 41.74
C ALA A 4 31.66 6.47 40.22
N VAL A 5 31.86 5.28 39.65
CA VAL A 5 31.51 4.92 38.28
C VAL A 5 29.99 4.70 38.24
N VAL A 6 29.28 5.41 37.36
CA VAL A 6 27.87 5.12 37.06
C VAL A 6 27.82 4.37 35.74
N ILE A 7 27.54 3.07 35.81
CA ILE A 7 27.12 2.23 34.68
C ILE A 7 25.59 2.24 34.68
N ALA A 8 24.98 2.71 33.61
CA ALA A 8 23.55 2.57 33.31
C ALA A 8 23.35 2.96 31.83
N SER A 9 22.64 2.28 30.95
CA SER A 9 21.99 0.98 30.88
C SER A 9 21.74 0.80 29.37
N VAL A 10 22.11 -0.32 28.75
CA VAL A 10 21.75 -0.57 27.34
C VAL A 10 20.26 -0.89 27.29
N ALA A 11 19.44 0.03 26.80
CA ALA A 11 18.05 -0.24 26.49
C ALA A 11 18.02 -1.09 25.21
N ALA A 12 17.84 -2.41 25.36
CA ALA A 12 17.52 -3.29 24.25
C ALA A 12 16.07 -3.00 23.82
N ALA A 13 15.90 -2.19 22.78
CA ALA A 13 14.62 -2.02 22.11
C ALA A 13 14.26 -3.33 21.41
N LEU A 14 13.26 -4.04 21.94
CA LEU A 14 12.62 -5.17 21.28
C LEU A 14 12.04 -4.67 19.94
N LEU A 15 12.60 -5.12 18.81
CA LEU A 15 11.96 -4.98 17.50
C LEU A 15 10.70 -5.86 17.46
N MET A 16 9.60 -5.35 18.00
CA MET A 16 8.28 -5.86 17.64
C MET A 16 7.92 -5.27 16.27
N PRO A 17 7.44 -6.07 15.30
CA PRO A 17 6.80 -5.51 14.12
C PRO A 17 5.60 -4.70 14.61
N SER A 18 5.71 -3.38 14.53
CA SER A 18 4.56 -2.49 14.71
C SER A 18 3.55 -2.90 13.64
N GLY A 19 2.42 -3.49 14.06
CA GLY A 19 1.31 -3.75 13.14
C GLY A 19 0.93 -2.41 12.54
N ALA A 20 1.16 -2.23 11.24
CA ALA A 20 0.90 -0.96 10.57
C ALA A 20 -0.54 -0.53 10.86
N ALA A 21 -0.70 0.65 11.45
CA ALA A 21 -2.02 1.19 11.78
C ALA A 21 -2.87 1.25 10.50
N ALA A 22 -4.15 0.91 10.62
CA ALA A 22 -5.06 0.92 9.49
C ALA A 22 -5.20 2.34 8.93
N ALA A 23 -4.88 2.53 7.65
CA ALA A 23 -4.81 3.85 7.04
C ALA A 23 -6.16 4.22 6.41
N THR A 24 -6.64 5.44 6.69
CA THR A 24 -7.76 6.06 5.94
C THR A 24 -7.27 6.82 4.71
N GLN A 25 -5.95 6.95 4.55
CA GLN A 25 -5.30 7.50 3.36
C GLN A 25 -4.02 6.73 3.06
N ALA A 26 -3.83 6.30 1.81
CA ALA A 26 -2.60 5.66 1.36
C ALA A 26 -2.22 6.17 -0.03
N GLU A 27 -0.92 6.27 -0.29
CA GLU A 27 -0.38 6.45 -1.63
C GLU A 27 0.17 5.12 -2.12
N ILE A 28 -0.13 4.75 -3.36
CA ILE A 28 0.42 3.57 -4.02
C ILE A 28 1.12 4.05 -5.28
N ARG A 29 2.43 3.83 -5.31
CA ARG A 29 3.27 4.06 -6.48
C ARG A 29 3.27 2.82 -7.38
N ILE A 30 3.17 3.04 -8.69
CA ILE A 30 3.33 2.02 -9.71
C ILE A 30 4.66 2.29 -10.41
N HIS A 31 5.62 1.39 -10.23
CA HIS A 31 6.94 1.51 -10.84
C HIS A 31 7.49 0.14 -11.22
N TYR A 32 8.01 0.02 -12.44
CA TYR A 32 8.37 -1.25 -13.06
C TYR A 32 7.25 -2.30 -12.94
N SER A 33 6.01 -1.87 -13.14
CA SER A 33 4.81 -2.71 -13.01
C SER A 33 4.59 -3.30 -11.62
N HIS A 34 5.22 -2.73 -10.59
CA HIS A 34 5.01 -3.11 -9.19
C HIS A 34 4.25 -2.02 -8.43
N PHE A 35 3.35 -2.46 -7.55
CA PHE A 35 2.71 -1.60 -6.56
C PHE A 35 3.58 -1.48 -5.31
N ASP A 36 3.82 -0.24 -4.86
CA ASP A 36 4.55 0.07 -3.63
C ASP A 36 3.78 1.13 -2.81
N PRO A 37 3.26 0.77 -1.61
CA PRO A 37 3.36 -0.54 -0.97
C PRO A 37 2.50 -1.59 -1.69
N SER A 38 2.92 -2.86 -1.60
CA SER A 38 2.19 -3.99 -2.19
C SER A 38 1.03 -4.49 -1.31
N ILE A 39 1.02 -4.10 -0.03
CA ILE A 39 -0.02 -4.44 0.94
C ILE A 39 -0.33 -3.17 1.75
N ILE A 40 -1.62 -2.87 1.89
CA ILE A 40 -2.13 -1.85 2.81
C ILE A 40 -3.19 -2.48 3.71
N THR A 41 -3.22 -2.04 4.96
CA THR A 41 -4.30 -2.38 5.91
C THR A 41 -5.20 -1.16 6.06
N VAL A 42 -6.51 -1.33 5.91
CA VAL A 42 -7.48 -0.24 5.96
C VAL A 42 -8.61 -0.57 6.93
N PRO A 43 -9.23 0.44 7.58
CA PRO A 43 -10.33 0.20 8.50
C PRO A 43 -11.58 -0.25 7.76
N ARG A 44 -12.29 -1.24 8.32
CA ARG A 44 -13.58 -1.70 7.79
C ARG A 44 -14.66 -0.64 8.01
N GLY A 45 -15.44 -0.37 6.96
CA GLY A 45 -16.65 0.46 7.06
C GLY A 45 -16.40 1.97 7.08
N LEU A 46 -15.15 2.41 6.93
CA LEU A 46 -14.79 3.81 6.79
C LEU A 46 -14.36 4.09 5.33
N PRO A 47 -14.63 5.30 4.82
CA PRO A 47 -14.05 5.74 3.56
C PRO A 47 -12.51 5.75 3.63
N VAL A 48 -11.87 5.37 2.52
CA VAL A 48 -10.41 5.36 2.38
C VAL A 48 -10.04 6.12 1.12
N THR A 49 -9.07 7.03 1.23
CA THR A 49 -8.51 7.74 0.08
C THR A 49 -7.25 7.03 -0.40
N ILE A 50 -7.26 6.53 -1.63
CA ILE A 50 -6.06 5.95 -2.27
C ILE A 50 -5.58 6.91 -3.35
N VAL A 51 -4.34 7.39 -3.22
CA VAL A 51 -3.66 8.19 -4.24
C VAL A 51 -2.80 7.24 -5.07
N LEU A 52 -3.09 7.15 -6.36
CA LEU A 52 -2.33 6.31 -7.30
C LEU A 52 -1.33 7.20 -8.05
N ARG A 53 -0.04 6.87 -8.00
CA ARG A 53 1.00 7.53 -8.81
C ARG A 53 1.64 6.54 -9.77
N ASN A 54 1.48 6.75 -11.07
CA ASN A 54 2.13 5.94 -12.09
C ASN A 54 3.43 6.59 -12.57
N ASP A 55 4.57 5.99 -12.26
CA ASP A 55 5.88 6.48 -12.70
C ASP A 55 6.34 5.81 -14.02
N ASP A 56 5.64 4.77 -14.47
CA ASP A 56 6.00 4.00 -15.65
C ASP A 56 5.61 4.71 -16.96
N PRO A 57 6.27 4.37 -18.08
CA PRO A 57 5.93 4.94 -19.40
C PRO A 57 4.72 4.27 -20.06
N ILE A 58 4.05 3.35 -19.38
CA ILE A 58 2.86 2.63 -19.87
C ILE A 58 1.68 2.91 -18.94
N ASP A 59 0.48 2.90 -19.51
CA ASP A 59 -0.75 2.93 -18.72
C ASP A 59 -0.86 1.64 -17.90
N HIS A 60 -1.33 1.79 -16.66
CA HIS A 60 -1.57 0.68 -15.74
C HIS A 60 -3.03 0.62 -15.30
N GLU A 61 -3.40 -0.51 -14.71
CA GLU A 61 -4.72 -0.70 -14.12
C GLU A 61 -4.58 -1.02 -12.63
N TRP A 62 -5.41 -0.38 -11.80
CA TRP A 62 -5.54 -0.69 -10.38
C TRP A 62 -6.92 -1.27 -10.13
N ILE A 63 -6.98 -2.56 -9.76
CA ILE A 63 -8.22 -3.34 -9.65
C ILE A 63 -8.24 -4.10 -8.31
N VAL A 64 -9.20 -3.74 -7.47
CA VAL A 64 -9.45 -4.39 -6.18
C VAL A 64 -10.67 -5.28 -6.29
N GLY A 65 -10.50 -6.58 -6.03
CA GLY A 65 -11.59 -7.54 -6.10
C GLY A 65 -11.16 -8.93 -5.63
N THR A 66 -12.09 -9.88 -5.74
CA THR A 66 -11.82 -11.30 -5.48
C THR A 66 -11.04 -11.93 -6.64
N ALA A 67 -10.61 -13.18 -6.45
CA ALA A 67 -9.92 -13.94 -7.50
C ALA A 67 -10.73 -14.03 -8.81
N ASP A 68 -12.07 -14.10 -8.74
CA ASP A 68 -12.93 -14.13 -9.94
C ASP A 68 -12.92 -12.81 -10.70
N VAL A 69 -12.85 -11.67 -10.00
CA VAL A 69 -12.69 -10.34 -10.62
C VAL A 69 -11.38 -10.30 -11.38
N HIS A 70 -10.28 -10.73 -10.76
CA HIS A 70 -8.98 -10.77 -11.41
C HIS A 70 -8.92 -11.78 -12.56
N ALA A 71 -9.61 -12.92 -12.46
CA ALA A 71 -9.70 -13.90 -13.54
C ALA A 71 -10.40 -13.34 -14.78
N ARG A 72 -11.50 -12.60 -14.59
CA ARG A 72 -12.21 -11.91 -15.66
C ARG A 72 -11.35 -10.86 -16.35
N HIS A 73 -10.67 -10.01 -15.57
CA HIS A 73 -9.82 -8.94 -16.13
C HIS A 73 -8.59 -9.47 -16.86
N ARG A 74 -8.04 -10.63 -16.47
CA ARG A 74 -6.93 -11.28 -17.19
C ARG A 74 -7.26 -11.59 -18.66
N THR A 75 -8.53 -11.87 -18.95
CA THR A 75 -9.01 -12.17 -20.31
C THR A 75 -10.00 -11.11 -20.81
N GLY A 76 -10.11 -9.99 -20.11
CA GLY A 76 -11.09 -8.95 -20.38
C GLY A 76 -10.74 -8.14 -21.62
N THR A 77 -11.72 -7.42 -22.15
CA THR A 77 -11.55 -6.51 -23.29
C THR A 77 -11.93 -5.07 -22.95
N GLU A 78 -12.11 -4.75 -21.66
CA GLU A 78 -12.45 -3.39 -21.21
C GLU A 78 -11.23 -2.48 -21.45
N PRO A 79 -11.34 -1.44 -22.30
CA PRO A 79 -10.17 -0.65 -22.69
C PRO A 79 -9.75 0.39 -21.64
N ARG A 80 -10.65 0.74 -20.71
CA ARG A 80 -10.42 1.69 -19.59
C ARG A 80 -11.33 1.38 -18.42
N HIS A 81 -10.86 1.72 -17.21
CA HIS A 81 -11.58 1.64 -15.94
C HIS A 81 -11.81 3.03 -15.33
N GLY A 82 -12.66 3.10 -14.30
CA GLY A 82 -13.02 4.33 -13.60
C GLY A 82 -14.53 4.50 -13.34
N SER A 83 -15.36 3.59 -13.86
CA SER A 83 -16.80 3.55 -13.58
C SER A 83 -17.13 2.93 -12.22
N ARG A 84 -16.16 2.24 -11.60
CA ARG A 84 -16.28 1.53 -10.33
C ARG A 84 -15.23 2.09 -9.36
N PRO A 85 -15.55 2.34 -8.08
CA PRO A 85 -14.57 2.84 -7.12
C PRO A 85 -13.34 1.93 -6.93
N THR A 86 -13.46 0.64 -7.25
CA THR A 86 -12.42 -0.37 -7.07
C THR A 86 -11.60 -0.64 -8.34
N GLU A 87 -11.82 0.08 -9.43
CA GLU A 87 -11.15 -0.15 -10.71
C GLU A 87 -10.81 1.18 -11.39
N VAL A 88 -9.51 1.43 -11.64
CA VAL A 88 -9.00 2.70 -12.19
C VAL A 88 -7.94 2.44 -13.25
N SER A 89 -8.02 3.14 -14.39
CA SER A 89 -6.91 3.24 -15.33
C SER A 89 -5.99 4.38 -14.91
N CYS A 90 -4.71 4.08 -14.75
CA CYS A 90 -3.66 4.98 -14.28
C CYS A 90 -2.75 5.37 -15.44
N SER A 91 -2.96 6.55 -16.01
CA SER A 91 -1.95 7.19 -16.85
C SER A 91 -0.86 7.84 -15.98
N ARG A 92 0.21 8.31 -16.61
CA ARG A 92 1.12 9.29 -15.99
C ARG A 92 0.39 10.56 -15.57
#